data_AF-A0A5K1A726-F1
#
_entry.id   AF-A0A5K1A726-F1
#
_cell.length_a   1.000
_cell.length_b   1.000
_cell.length_c   1.000
_cell.angle_alpha   90.00
_cell.angle_beta   90.00
_cell.angle_gamma   90.00
#
_symmetry.space_group_name_H-M   'P 1'
#
loop_
_entity.id
_entity.type
_entity.pdbx_description
1 polymer ?
#
loop_
_entity_poly.entity_id
_entity_poly.type
_entity_poly.pdbx_seq_one_letter_code
_entity_poly.pdbx_strand_id
1 'polypeptide(L)'
;EDSFLSSWQHMLVKHDLVQNEWLTDLFNEREKWALAYGRDKFCADIITTQRSESFISVLKRYLNSQLDLLRFLEHYERLVEDQRFAELDEDCKANEPSMLYTHLLREAAKVYTPNVFEIVRKEAMMVLDCDVDRLSEDGSITEYE
;
A
#
# COMPACT_ATOMS: atom_id res chain seq x y z
N GLU A 1 15.00 22.33 2.44
CA GLU A 1 14.78 22.31 3.90
C GLU A 1 14.94 23.71 4.52
N ASP A 2 16.05 24.39 4.23
CA ASP A 2 16.40 25.71 4.82
C ASP A 2 15.33 26.81 4.68
N SER A 3 14.67 26.88 3.53
CA SER A 3 13.57 27.83 3.30
C SER A 3 12.35 27.57 4.20
N PHE A 4 12.04 26.29 4.48
CA PHE A 4 10.99 25.91 5.41
C PHE A 4 11.37 26.27 6.85
N LEU A 5 12.59 25.94 7.28
CA LEU A 5 13.10 26.26 8.63
C LEU A 5 13.05 27.77 8.90
N SER A 6 13.51 28.56 7.93
CA SER A 6 13.49 30.03 8.01
C SER A 6 12.06 30.58 8.11
N SER A 7 11.14 30.02 7.33
CA SER A 7 9.72 30.44 7.34
C SER A 7 9.00 30.03 8.62
N TRP A 8 9.31 28.85 9.15
CA TRP A 8 8.79 28.34 10.43
C TRP A 8 9.24 29.24 11.59
N GLN A 9 10.54 29.56 11.66
CA GLN A 9 11.08 30.44 12.68
C GLN A 9 10.46 31.84 12.61
N HIS A 10 10.31 32.39 11.40
CA HIS A 10 9.67 33.69 11.19
C HIS A 10 8.20 33.68 11.66
N MET A 11 7.45 32.61 11.39
CA MET A 11 6.07 32.45 11.87
C MET A 11 6.00 32.41 13.41
N LEU A 12 6.90 31.67 14.06
CA LEU A 12 6.95 31.61 15.53
C LEU A 12 7.21 32.98 16.15
N VAL A 13 8.18 33.73 15.61
CA VAL A 13 8.53 35.07 16.12
C VAL A 13 7.40 36.07 15.86
N LYS A 14 6.82 36.07 14.66
CA LYS A 14 5.76 37.01 14.27
C LYS A 14 4.52 36.91 15.16
N HIS A 15 4.22 35.70 15.64
CA HIS A 15 3.02 35.42 16.43
C HIS A 15 3.31 35.18 17.91
N ASP A 16 4.55 35.40 18.37
CA ASP A 16 4.99 35.17 19.76
C ASP A 16 4.71 33.73 20.25
N LEU A 17 4.93 32.76 19.37
CA LEU A 17 4.65 31.33 19.59
C LEU A 17 5.91 30.52 19.95
N VAL A 18 7.04 31.19 20.19
CA VAL A 18 8.36 30.56 20.39
C VAL A 18 8.37 29.57 21.56
N GLN A 19 7.56 29.81 22.60
CA GLN A 19 7.46 28.93 23.79
C GLN A 19 6.23 28.00 23.76
N ASN A 20 5.56 27.86 22.62
CA ASN A 20 4.41 26.98 22.50
C ASN A 20 4.87 25.52 22.46
N GLU A 21 4.56 24.77 23.51
CA GLU A 21 4.93 23.36 23.66
C GLU A 21 4.34 22.49 22.54
N TRP A 22 3.08 22.70 22.19
CA TRP A 22 2.42 21.96 21.10
C TRP A 22 3.09 22.16 19.74
N LEU A 23 3.50 23.39 19.41
CA LEU A 23 4.23 23.67 18.17
C LEU A 23 5.64 23.10 18.19
N THR A 24 6.25 23.00 19.36
CA THR A 24 7.55 22.36 19.54
C THR A 24 7.44 20.86 19.27
N ASP A 25 6.44 20.19 19.85
CA ASP A 25 6.15 18.78 19.61
C ASP A 25 5.79 18.50 18.15
N LEU A 26 4.96 19.35 17.55
CA LEU A 26 4.63 19.26 16.13
C LEU A 26 5.88 19.38 15.25
N PHE A 27 6.78 20.28 15.59
CA PHE A 27 8.04 20.46 14.86
C PHE A 27 9.02 19.29 15.05
N ASN A 28 9.02 18.63 16.20
CA ASN A 28 9.81 17.41 16.41
C ASN A 28 9.41 16.31 15.41
N GLU A 29 8.13 16.25 15.05
CA GLU A 29 7.56 15.28 14.11
C GLU A 29 7.56 15.75 12.64
N ARG A 30 8.27 16.84 12.31
CA ARG A 30 8.25 17.48 10.97
C ARG A 30 8.59 16.54 9.82
N GLU A 31 9.42 15.53 10.02
CA GLU A 31 9.76 14.54 8.97
C GLU A 31 8.55 13.71 8.51
N LYS A 32 7.51 13.59 9.36
CA LYS A 32 6.31 12.82 9.05
C LYS A 32 5.27 13.62 8.24
N TRP A 33 5.23 14.95 8.39
CA TRP A 33 4.14 15.77 7.83
C TRP A 33 4.61 16.93 6.95
N ALA A 34 5.83 17.45 7.12
CA ALA A 34 6.31 18.59 6.36
C ALA A 34 6.82 18.16 4.99
N LEU A 35 6.18 18.64 3.93
CA LEU A 35 6.56 18.35 2.53
C LEU A 35 8.02 18.70 2.21
N ALA A 36 8.61 19.66 2.94
CA ALA A 36 10.01 20.04 2.80
C ALA A 36 11.00 18.89 3.09
N TYR A 37 10.58 17.90 3.88
CA TYR A 37 11.34 16.70 4.28
C TYR A 37 10.93 15.44 3.50
N GLY A 38 9.87 15.52 2.69
CA GLY A 38 9.37 14.40 1.89
C GLY A 38 9.96 14.31 0.48
N ARG A 39 10.83 15.26 0.07
CA ARG A 39 11.33 15.38 -1.32
C ARG A 39 12.20 14.21 -1.77
N ASP A 40 12.79 13.49 -0.83
CA ASP A 40 13.66 12.35 -1.11
C ASP A 40 12.87 11.02 -1.13
N LYS A 41 11.56 11.07 -0.86
CA LYS A 41 10.67 9.92 -0.90
C LYS A 41 9.87 9.96 -2.19
N PHE A 42 10.04 8.93 -3.02
CA PHE A 42 9.23 8.75 -4.22
C PHE A 42 7.80 8.38 -3.82
N CYS A 43 6.85 9.28 -4.07
CA CYS A 43 5.43 9.05 -3.77
C CYS A 43 4.59 8.73 -5.02
N ALA A 44 5.20 8.53 -6.20
CA ALA A 44 4.47 8.21 -7.45
C ALA A 44 3.25 9.12 -7.73
N ASP A 45 3.42 10.44 -7.55
CA ASP A 45 2.33 11.44 -7.65
C ASP A 45 1.15 11.24 -6.67
N ILE A 46 1.28 10.36 -5.68
CA ILE A 46 0.35 10.23 -4.56
C ILE A 46 0.60 11.38 -3.60
N ILE A 47 -0.12 12.48 -3.82
CA ILE A 47 -0.18 13.58 -2.87
C ILE A 47 -0.93 13.07 -1.64
N THR A 48 -0.38 13.26 -0.45
CA THR A 48 -0.97 12.81 0.83
C THR A 48 -2.43 13.24 0.98
N THR A 49 -2.80 14.39 0.42
CA THR A 49 -4.19 14.87 0.40
C THR A 49 -5.09 14.03 -0.47
N GLN A 50 -4.68 13.59 -1.67
CA GLN A 50 -5.52 12.79 -2.57
C GLN A 50 -5.89 11.43 -1.95
N ARG A 51 -4.96 10.81 -1.21
CA ARG A 51 -5.24 9.57 -0.48
C ARG A 51 -6.27 9.81 0.64
N SER A 52 -6.12 10.90 1.40
CA SER A 52 -7.08 11.27 2.43
C SER A 52 -8.43 11.72 1.85
N GLU A 53 -8.46 12.39 0.70
CA GLU A 53 -9.68 12.85 0.03
C GLU A 53 -10.47 11.67 -0.56
N SER A 54 -9.77 10.72 -1.19
CA SER A 54 -10.35 9.45 -1.62
C SER A 54 -10.98 8.72 -0.42
N PHE A 55 -10.21 8.55 0.66
CA PHE A 55 -10.70 7.89 1.86
C PHE A 55 -11.89 8.62 2.50
N ILE A 56 -11.81 9.95 2.63
CA ILE A 56 -12.91 10.80 3.11
C ILE A 56 -14.13 10.69 2.18
N SER A 57 -13.95 10.59 0.87
CA SER A 57 -15.06 10.42 -0.09
C SER A 57 -15.76 9.08 0.08
N VAL A 58 -14.99 8.02 0.34
CA VAL A 58 -15.49 6.68 0.66
C VAL A 58 -16.22 6.73 2.00
N LEU A 59 -15.59 7.27 3.04
CA LEU A 59 -16.15 7.41 4.39
C LEU A 59 -17.48 8.19 4.38
N LYS A 60 -17.58 9.26 3.58
CA LYS A 60 -18.82 10.05 3.41
C LYS A 60 -20.00 9.23 2.90
N ARG A 61 -19.78 8.12 2.18
CA ARG A 61 -20.87 7.21 1.77
C ARG A 61 -21.48 6.44 2.93
N TYR A 62 -20.75 6.32 4.04
CA TYR A 62 -21.15 5.59 5.25
C TYR A 62 -21.49 6.54 6.41
N LEU A 63 -21.14 7.82 6.30
CA LEU A 63 -21.59 8.86 7.22
C LEU A 63 -23.06 9.21 6.93
N ASN A 64 -23.96 8.76 7.81
CA ASN A 64 -25.34 9.20 7.83
C ASN A 64 -25.59 9.94 9.14
N SER A 65 -26.15 11.17 9.05
CA SER A 65 -26.43 12.02 10.21
C SER A 65 -27.50 11.45 11.17
N GLN A 66 -28.17 10.36 10.79
CA GLN A 66 -29.11 9.63 11.63
C GLN A 66 -28.51 8.36 12.28
N LEU A 67 -27.25 8.02 12.00
CA LEU A 67 -26.59 6.89 12.65
C LEU A 67 -26.03 7.30 14.01
N ASP A 68 -26.35 6.50 15.03
CA ASP A 68 -25.68 6.56 16.31
C ASP A 68 -24.19 6.18 16.14
N LEU A 69 -23.31 6.72 16.98
CA LEU A 69 -21.85 6.56 16.89
C LEU A 69 -21.44 5.08 16.87
N LEU A 70 -22.14 4.25 17.65
CA LEU A 70 -21.94 2.79 17.69
C LEU A 70 -22.15 2.15 16.32
N ARG A 71 -23.24 2.49 15.63
CA ARG A 71 -23.53 1.95 14.28
C ARG A 71 -22.54 2.48 13.25
N PHE A 72 -22.07 3.72 13.40
CA PHE A 72 -21.00 4.24 12.55
C PHE A 72 -19.73 3.40 12.68
N LEU A 73 -19.32 3.02 13.90
CA LEU A 73 -18.14 2.21 14.12
C LEU A 73 -18.28 0.81 13.50
N GLU A 74 -19.44 0.16 13.64
CA GLU A 74 -19.72 -1.13 12.98
C GLU A 74 -19.60 -1.03 11.45
N HIS A 75 -20.16 0.03 10.85
CA HIS A 75 -20.05 0.27 9.41
C HIS A 75 -18.61 0.61 8.97
N TYR A 76 -17.86 1.31 9.80
CA TYR A 76 -16.47 1.64 9.56
C TYR A 76 -15.57 0.40 9.59
N GLU A 77 -15.75 -0.49 10.56
CA GLU A 77 -15.00 -1.75 10.63
C GLU A 77 -15.25 -2.60 9.39
N ARG A 78 -16.51 -2.72 8.97
CA ARG A 78 -16.86 -3.43 7.73
C ARG A 78 -16.24 -2.79 6.48
N LEU A 79 -16.21 -1.47 6.39
CA LEU A 79 -15.53 -0.76 5.30
C LEU A 79 -14.04 -1.14 5.24
N VAL A 80 -13.37 -1.13 6.38
CA VAL A 80 -11.95 -1.46 6.47
C VAL A 80 -11.72 -2.92 6.05
N GLU A 81 -12.60 -3.83 6.44
CA GLU A 81 -12.55 -5.23 6.03
C GLU A 81 -12.75 -5.39 4.51
N ASP A 82 -13.78 -4.75 3.94
CA ASP A 82 -14.04 -4.76 2.50
C ASP A 82 -12.82 -4.23 1.72
N GLN A 83 -12.18 -3.16 2.21
CA GLN A 83 -11.01 -2.57 1.57
C GLN A 83 -9.77 -3.48 1.65
N ARG A 84 -9.54 -4.13 2.80
CA ARG A 84 -8.47 -5.13 2.95
C ARG A 84 -8.69 -6.34 2.05
N PHE A 85 -9.93 -6.80 1.93
CA PHE A 85 -10.27 -7.90 1.05
C PHE A 85 -10.03 -7.54 -0.42
N ALA A 86 -10.42 -6.34 -0.85
CA ALA A 86 -10.15 -5.86 -2.20
C ALA A 86 -8.65 -5.75 -2.49
N GLU A 87 -7.85 -5.25 -1.54
CA GLU A 87 -6.38 -5.19 -1.66
C GLU A 87 -5.78 -6.60 -1.78
N LEU A 88 -6.24 -7.55 -0.95
CA LEU A 88 -5.79 -8.94 -1.00
C LEU A 88 -6.14 -9.62 -2.34
N ASP A 89 -7.33 -9.36 -2.87
CA ASP A 89 -7.77 -9.88 -4.17
C ASP A 89 -6.92 -9.31 -5.32
N GLU A 90 -6.57 -8.02 -5.27
CA GLU A 90 -5.66 -7.39 -6.23
C GLU A 90 -4.23 -7.95 -6.12
N ASP A 91 -3.71 -8.15 -4.90
CA ASP A 91 -2.40 -8.75 -4.67
C ASP A 91 -2.34 -10.20 -5.19
N CYS A 92 -3.41 -10.97 -4.96
CA CYS A 92 -3.54 -12.33 -5.46
C CYS A 92 -3.49 -12.37 -6.99
N LYS A 93 -4.21 -11.46 -7.66
CA LYS A 93 -4.20 -11.32 -9.12
C LYS A 93 -2.83 -10.88 -9.64
N ALA A 94 -2.18 -9.94 -8.97
CA ALA A 94 -0.86 -9.46 -9.37
C ALA A 94 0.22 -10.55 -9.24
N ASN A 95 0.10 -11.40 -8.22
CA ASN A 95 0.98 -12.54 -7.98
C ASN A 95 0.46 -13.84 -8.62
N GLU A 96 -0.54 -13.76 -9.50
CA GLU A 96 -1.05 -14.94 -10.20
C GLU A 96 0.12 -15.58 -10.97
N PRO A 97 0.42 -16.87 -10.74
CA PRO A 97 1.53 -17.55 -11.38
C PRO A 97 1.52 -17.34 -12.91
N SER A 98 0.34 -17.39 -13.52
CA SER A 98 0.12 -17.15 -14.94
C SER A 98 0.67 -15.78 -15.42
N MET A 99 0.40 -14.69 -14.69
CA MET A 99 0.95 -13.37 -15.03
C MET A 99 2.47 -13.34 -14.89
N LEU A 100 3.03 -13.85 -13.79
CA LEU A 100 4.49 -13.87 -13.58
C LEU A 100 5.23 -14.67 -14.65
N TYR A 101 4.73 -15.85 -15.00
CA TYR A 101 5.33 -16.70 -16.02
C TYR A 101 5.19 -16.13 -17.43
N THR A 102 4.08 -15.45 -17.77
CA THR A 102 3.96 -14.78 -19.08
C THR A 102 4.98 -13.65 -19.25
N HIS A 103 5.25 -12.86 -18.20
CA HIS A 103 6.28 -11.84 -18.20
C HIS A 103 7.69 -12.44 -18.30
N LEU A 104 7.97 -13.47 -17.49
CA LEU A 104 9.25 -14.19 -17.52
C LEU A 104 9.54 -14.79 -18.90
N LEU A 105 8.56 -15.48 -19.50
CA LEU A 105 8.71 -16.10 -20.81
C LEU A 105 8.89 -15.06 -21.92
N ARG A 106 8.23 -13.90 -21.83
CA ARG A 106 8.42 -12.80 -22.77
C ARG A 106 9.86 -12.27 -22.75
N GLU A 107 10.45 -12.10 -21.57
CA GLU A 107 11.85 -11.66 -21.47
C GLU A 107 12.84 -12.76 -21.86
N ALA A 108 12.56 -14.01 -21.46
CA ALA A 108 13.37 -15.18 -21.85
C ALA A 108 13.47 -15.34 -23.37
N ALA A 109 12.37 -15.10 -24.11
CA ALA A 109 12.34 -15.18 -25.57
C ALA A 109 13.26 -14.15 -26.27
N LYS A 110 13.57 -13.03 -25.61
CA LYS A 110 14.48 -11.99 -26.15
C LYS A 110 15.96 -12.33 -25.93
N VAL A 111 16.27 -13.09 -24.88
CA VAL A 111 17.64 -13.36 -24.44
C VAL A 111 18.13 -14.72 -24.93
N TYR A 112 17.26 -15.73 -24.96
CA TYR A 112 17.65 -17.10 -25.27
C TYR A 112 17.46 -17.46 -26.75
N THR A 113 18.32 -18.37 -27.23
CA THR A 113 18.10 -19.04 -28.51
C THR A 113 16.84 -19.90 -28.46
N PRO A 114 16.17 -20.15 -29.60
CA PRO A 114 14.91 -20.91 -29.63
C PRO A 114 14.94 -22.24 -28.88
N ASN A 115 16.02 -23.02 -29.01
CA ASN A 115 16.15 -24.32 -28.31
C ASN A 115 16.20 -24.20 -26.79
N VAL A 116 16.82 -23.14 -26.26
CA VAL A 116 16.92 -22.91 -24.80
C VAL A 116 15.63 -22.32 -24.26
N PHE A 117 14.99 -21.42 -25.03
CA PHE A 117 13.68 -20.89 -24.69
C PHE A 117 12.63 -22.01 -24.53
N GLU A 118 12.65 -23.02 -25.40
CA GLU A 118 11.73 -24.16 -25.31
C GLU A 118 11.89 -24.97 -24.01
N ILE A 119 13.11 -25.10 -23.49
CA ILE A 119 13.36 -25.75 -22.21
C ILE A 119 12.73 -24.93 -21.08
N VAL A 120 13.00 -23.63 -21.03
CA VAL A 120 12.45 -22.72 -20.00
C VAL A 120 10.93 -22.67 -20.06
N ARG A 121 10.35 -22.64 -21.27
CA ARG A 121 8.90 -22.68 -21.48
C ARG A 121 8.28 -23.95 -20.93
N LYS A 122 8.90 -25.10 -21.16
CA LYS A 122 8.41 -26.39 -20.68
C LYS A 122 8.43 -26.47 -19.15
N GLU A 123 9.52 -26.06 -18.51
CA GLU A 123 9.64 -26.03 -17.04
C GLU A 123 8.61 -25.07 -16.42
N ALA A 124 8.44 -23.86 -16.99
CA ALA A 124 7.45 -22.90 -16.53
C ALA A 124 6.01 -23.43 -16.63
N MET A 125 5.68 -24.15 -17.70
CA MET A 125 4.36 -24.78 -17.86
C MET A 125 4.15 -25.92 -16.85
N MET A 126 5.17 -26.72 -16.53
CA MET A 126 5.04 -27.76 -15.50
C MET A 126 4.71 -27.17 -14.13
N VAL A 127 5.33 -26.05 -13.75
CA VAL A 127 5.04 -25.40 -12.46
C VAL A 127 3.64 -24.80 -12.43
N LEU A 128 3.11 -24.34 -13.57
CA LEU A 128 1.73 -23.85 -13.68
C LEU A 128 0.68 -24.97 -13.60
N ASP A 129 1.06 -26.19 -13.96
CA ASP A 129 0.20 -27.38 -14.01
C ASP A 129 0.31 -28.23 -12.72
N CYS A 130 1.16 -27.81 -11.76
CA CYS A 130 1.22 -28.41 -10.43
C CYS A 130 0.01 -27.94 -9.62
N ASP A 131 -0.96 -28.85 -9.43
CA ASP A 131 -2.00 -28.68 -8.42
C ASP A 131 -1.37 -29.02 -7.07
N VAL A 132 -1.40 -28.07 -6.13
CA VAL A 132 -0.86 -28.27 -4.79
C VAL A 132 -2.01 -28.73 -3.90
N ASP A 133 -2.08 -30.04 -3.67
CA ASP A 133 -3.15 -30.63 -2.87
C ASP A 133 -2.83 -30.51 -1.36
N ARG A 134 -3.74 -29.89 -0.60
CA ARG A 134 -3.65 -29.82 0.87
C ARG A 134 -4.03 -31.18 1.46
N LEU A 135 -3.03 -31.96 1.87
CA LEU A 135 -3.24 -33.35 2.28
C LEU A 135 -3.85 -33.51 3.68
N SER A 136 -3.50 -32.68 4.67
CA SER A 136 -4.23 -32.57 5.94
C SER A 136 -3.72 -31.40 6.80
N GLU A 137 -4.55 -30.95 7.75
CA GLU A 137 -4.23 -29.90 8.71
C GLU A 137 -4.19 -30.52 10.12
N ASP A 138 -3.00 -30.96 10.58
CA ASP A 138 -2.81 -31.38 11.97
C ASP A 138 -2.19 -30.25 12.79
N GLY A 139 -3.06 -29.39 13.33
CA GLY A 139 -2.66 -28.29 14.21
C GLY A 139 -1.72 -27.28 13.55
N SER A 140 -0.43 -27.32 13.89
CA SER A 140 0.57 -26.30 13.50
C SER A 140 1.41 -26.65 12.26
N ILE A 141 1.17 -27.80 11.63
CA ILE A 141 1.92 -28.24 10.45
C ILE A 141 0.94 -28.47 9.31
N THR A 142 1.17 -27.78 8.19
CA THR A 142 0.45 -27.98 6.94
C THR A 142 1.42 -28.60 5.95
N GLU A 143 1.15 -29.86 5.57
CA GLU A 143 1.91 -30.57 4.54
C GLU A 143 1.21 -30.41 3.19
N TYR A 144 2.00 -30.12 2.16
CA TYR A 144 1.59 -29.93 0.77
C TYR A 144 2.38 -30.91 -0.10
N GLU A 145 1.71 -31.55 -1.07
CA GLU A 145 2.34 -32.36 -2.14
C GLU A 145 2.24 -31.63 -3.48
#